data_AF-A0A077ZJL5-F1
#
_entry.id   AF-A0A077ZJL5-F1
#
_cell.length_a   1.000
_cell.length_b   1.000
_cell.length_c   1.000
_cell.angle_alpha   90.00
_cell.angle_beta   90.00
_cell.angle_gamma   90.00
#
_symmetry.space_group_name_H-M   'P 1'
#
loop_
_entity.id
_entity.type
_entity.pdbx_description
1 polymer ?
#
loop_
_entity_poly.entity_id
_entity_poly.type
_entity_poly.pdbx_seq_one_letter_code
_entity_poly.pdbx_strand_id
1 'polypeptide(L)'
;MKRTDIRIPRVSSALFLQYNARLGPPYHVLLDTNFVNFSIKNKLDIIKSMTDCLYAKCVPYVTDCVLGELEKLGSRYKLALKIVKDPRFKRLYCMHSGTYADDCIVQRVTEAKCYIVATCDKDLKRRIRKIVGVPIMYISNHRYTIERLPDAYGAPKN
;
A
#
# COMPACT_ATOMS: atom_id res chain seq x y z
N MET A 1 -12.92 -0.75 -41.42
CA MET A 1 -11.73 -0.89 -40.57
C MET A 1 -11.73 0.23 -39.52
N LYS A 2 -12.16 -0.03 -38.29
CA LYS A 2 -12.10 0.95 -37.19
C LYS A 2 -10.66 0.95 -36.65
N ARG A 3 -9.95 2.08 -36.79
CA ARG A 3 -8.67 2.31 -36.10
C ARG A 3 -8.95 2.29 -34.60
N THR A 4 -8.40 1.31 -33.90
CA THR A 4 -8.34 1.29 -32.44
C THR A 4 -7.34 2.35 -32.01
N ASP A 5 -7.80 3.42 -31.38
CA ASP A 5 -6.94 4.43 -30.74
C ASP A 5 -6.10 3.77 -29.64
N ILE A 6 -4.80 3.58 -29.91
CA ILE A 6 -3.83 3.17 -28.90
C ILE A 6 -3.60 4.37 -27.98
N ARG A 7 -4.34 4.45 -26.87
CA ARG A 7 -4.08 5.44 -25.82
C ARG A 7 -2.79 5.06 -25.10
N ILE A 8 -1.68 5.65 -25.51
CA ILE A 8 -0.39 5.52 -24.81
C ILE A 8 -0.52 6.28 -23.48
N PRO A 9 -0.42 5.62 -22.31
CA PRO A 9 -0.50 6.30 -21.03
C PRO A 9 0.70 7.24 -20.89
N ARG A 10 0.43 8.55 -20.69
CA ARG A 10 1.47 9.55 -20.41
C ARG A 10 2.18 9.16 -19.11
N VAL A 11 3.49 8.96 -19.18
CA VAL A 11 4.32 8.75 -17.98
C VAL A 11 4.28 10.04 -17.14
N SER A 12 3.94 9.91 -15.86
CA SER A 12 3.87 11.04 -14.93
C SER A 12 5.20 11.80 -14.92
N SER A 13 5.16 13.13 -15.01
CA SER A 13 6.33 14.01 -14.93
C SER A 13 7.11 13.84 -13.62
N ALA A 14 6.47 13.29 -12.59
CA ALA A 14 7.11 12.98 -11.32
C ALA A 14 8.18 11.87 -11.42
N LEU A 15 8.24 11.09 -12.52
CA LEU A 15 9.11 9.92 -12.70
C LEU A 15 10.45 10.22 -13.41
N PHE A 16 10.99 11.42 -13.30
CA PHE A 16 12.28 11.73 -13.91
C PHE A 16 13.33 10.71 -13.41
N LEU A 17 13.82 9.84 -14.32
CA LEU A 17 14.78 8.76 -14.03
C LEU A 17 14.34 7.70 -13.00
N GLN A 18 13.05 7.33 -12.95
CA GLN A 18 12.46 6.40 -11.97
C GLN A 18 12.40 6.91 -10.53
N TYR A 19 12.98 8.08 -10.23
CA TYR A 19 12.80 8.76 -8.95
C TYR A 19 11.42 9.43 -8.96
N ASN A 20 10.64 9.24 -7.91
CA ASN A 20 9.32 9.82 -7.79
C ASN A 20 9.35 10.91 -6.74
N ALA A 21 9.58 12.16 -7.16
CA ALA A 21 9.77 13.30 -6.26
C ALA A 21 8.54 13.60 -5.36
N ARG A 22 7.41 12.94 -5.59
CA ARG A 22 6.21 13.03 -4.73
C ARG A 22 6.23 12.06 -3.55
N LEU A 23 7.15 11.09 -3.52
CA LEU A 23 7.36 10.21 -2.39
C LEU A 23 8.33 10.89 -1.41
N GLY A 24 7.79 11.63 -0.46
CA GLY A 24 8.55 12.22 0.64
C GLY A 24 7.77 12.15 1.95
N PRO A 25 8.42 12.38 3.09
CA PRO A 25 7.73 12.50 4.37
C PRO A 25 6.69 13.63 4.37
N PRO A 26 5.48 13.42 4.94
CA PRO A 26 5.01 12.18 5.53
C PRO A 26 4.68 11.13 4.47
N TYR A 27 5.25 9.93 4.58
CA TYR A 27 4.97 8.84 3.65
C TYR A 27 3.51 8.39 3.76
N HIS A 28 2.86 8.23 2.62
CA HIS A 28 1.48 7.77 2.53
C HIS A 28 1.45 6.28 2.22
N VAL A 29 0.95 5.46 3.15
CA VAL A 29 1.02 4.00 3.05
C VAL A 29 -0.39 3.43 2.90
N LEU A 30 -0.70 2.81 1.76
CA LEU A 30 -1.94 2.07 1.55
C LEU A 30 -1.83 0.69 2.18
N LEU A 31 -2.73 0.39 3.11
CA LEU A 31 -2.79 -0.90 3.79
C LEU A 31 -3.76 -1.85 3.11
N ASP A 32 -3.33 -3.09 2.97
CA ASP A 32 -4.12 -4.23 2.52
C ASP A 32 -4.64 -5.05 3.72
N THR A 33 -5.80 -5.71 3.57
CA THR A 33 -6.43 -6.60 4.56
C THR A 33 -5.43 -7.62 5.09
N ASN A 34 -4.68 -8.24 4.19
CA ASN A 34 -3.70 -9.27 4.53
C ASN A 34 -2.55 -8.72 5.40
N PHE A 35 -2.08 -7.51 5.09
CA PHE A 35 -0.98 -6.88 5.82
C PHE A 35 -1.37 -6.56 7.28
N VAL A 36 -2.58 -6.03 7.49
CA VAL A 36 -3.12 -5.77 8.83
C VAL A 36 -3.17 -7.07 9.64
N ASN A 37 -3.65 -8.15 9.02
CA ASN A 37 -3.76 -9.46 9.66
C ASN A 37 -2.40 -10.04 10.05
N PHE A 38 -1.41 -9.95 9.17
CA PHE A 38 -0.05 -10.39 9.48
C PHE A 38 0.61 -9.52 10.56
N SER A 39 0.34 -8.21 10.58
CA SER A 39 0.87 -7.31 11.60
C SER A 39 0.41 -7.72 13.00
N ILE A 40 -0.89 -8.03 13.14
CA ILE A 40 -1.48 -8.50 14.40
C ILE A 40 -0.90 -9.84 14.81
N LYS A 41 -0.79 -10.80 13.88
CA LYS A 41 -0.20 -12.13 14.15
C LYS A 41 1.25 -12.02 14.66
N ASN A 42 2.01 -11.05 14.14
CA ASN A 42 3.39 -10.79 14.55
C ASN A 42 3.51 -9.83 15.74
N LYS A 43 2.39 -9.41 16.35
CA LYS A 43 2.34 -8.43 17.45
C LYS A 43 3.05 -7.11 17.12
N LEU A 44 2.95 -6.67 15.87
CA LEU A 44 3.55 -5.43 15.39
C LEU A 44 2.52 -4.29 15.47
N ASP A 45 2.89 -3.20 16.16
CA ASP A 45 2.16 -1.93 16.05
C ASP A 45 2.41 -1.35 14.67
N ILE A 46 1.33 -1.15 13.90
CA ILE A 46 1.41 -0.76 12.49
C ILE A 46 2.14 0.58 12.32
N ILE A 47 1.75 1.61 13.09
CA ILE A 47 2.28 2.96 12.93
C ILE A 47 3.75 3.02 13.38
N LYS A 48 4.05 2.41 14.52
CA LYS A 48 5.42 2.33 15.03
C LYS A 48 6.31 1.56 14.05
N SER A 49 5.87 0.40 13.60
CA SER A 49 6.66 -0.45 12.69
C SER A 49 6.89 0.19 11.32
N MET A 50 5.92 0.97 10.79
CA MET A 50 6.13 1.78 9.59
C MET A 50 7.18 2.87 9.82
N THR A 51 7.08 3.58 10.94
CA THR A 51 8.01 4.65 11.31
C THR A 51 9.43 4.12 11.50
N ASP A 52 9.58 2.98 12.20
CA ASP A 52 10.86 2.32 12.41
C ASP A 52 11.46 1.78 11.10
N CYS A 53 10.63 1.39 10.13
CA CYS A 53 11.07 0.90 8.82
C CYS A 53 11.53 2.03 7.89
N LEU A 54 10.81 3.16 7.89
CA LEU A 54 11.05 4.27 6.96
C LEU A 54 11.88 5.41 7.57
N TYR A 55 12.16 5.37 8.87
CA TYR A 55 12.83 6.43 9.63
C TYR A 55 12.20 7.82 9.41
N ALA A 56 10.88 7.86 9.20
CA ALA A 56 10.14 9.06 8.86
C ALA A 56 8.67 8.96 9.27
N LYS A 57 7.99 10.11 9.34
CA LYS A 57 6.55 10.16 9.65
C LYS A 57 5.75 9.43 8.57
N CYS A 58 4.86 8.54 9.00
CA CYS A 58 4.00 7.75 8.12
C CYS A 58 2.53 8.03 8.39
N VAL A 59 1.71 8.04 7.33
CA VAL A 59 0.26 8.16 7.41
C VAL A 59 -0.34 6.90 6.77
N PRO A 60 -0.93 5.99 7.58
CA PRO A 60 -1.63 4.85 7.04
C PRO A 60 -2.94 5.27 6.40
N TYR A 61 -3.22 4.68 5.25
CA TYR A 61 -4.48 4.80 4.52
C TYR A 61 -5.14 3.45 4.38
N VAL A 62 -6.45 3.41 4.59
CA VAL A 62 -7.28 2.24 4.39
C VAL A 62 -8.39 2.58 3.42
N THR A 63 -8.60 1.69 2.45
CA THR A 63 -9.64 1.84 1.43
C THR A 63 -10.97 1.30 1.95
N ASP A 64 -12.09 1.78 1.40
CA ASP A 64 -13.41 1.24 1.78
C ASP A 64 -13.54 -0.25 1.50
N CYS A 65 -12.95 -0.75 0.41
CA CYS A 65 -12.96 -2.19 0.11
C CYS A 65 -12.19 -3.00 1.16
N VAL A 66 -11.02 -2.55 1.61
CA VAL A 66 -10.25 -3.22 2.68
C VAL A 66 -11.04 -3.19 3.98
N LEU A 67 -11.70 -2.07 4.30
CA LEU A 67 -12.56 -1.99 5.48
C LEU A 67 -13.75 -2.96 5.37
N GLY A 68 -14.41 -3.01 4.21
CA GLY A 68 -15.53 -3.90 3.95
C GLY A 68 -15.14 -5.38 3.96
N GLU A 69 -13.94 -5.73 3.48
CA GLU A 69 -13.38 -7.08 3.60
C GLU A 69 -13.14 -7.45 5.07
N LEU A 70 -12.54 -6.57 5.86
CA LEU A 70 -12.34 -6.77 7.29
C LEU A 70 -13.66 -6.96 8.05
N GLU A 71 -14.71 -6.23 7.68
CA GLU A 71 -16.04 -6.37 8.29
C GLU A 71 -16.71 -7.70 7.92
N LYS A 72 -16.54 -8.19 6.69
CA LYS A 72 -17.06 -9.50 6.24
C LYS A 72 -16.40 -10.70 6.92
N LEU A 73 -15.14 -10.58 7.34
CA LEU A 73 -14.43 -11.67 8.01
C LEU A 73 -14.90 -11.93 9.46
N GLY A 74 -15.78 -11.09 10.00
CA GLY A 74 -16.52 -11.35 11.23
C GLY A 74 -15.70 -11.29 12.52
N SER A 75 -16.10 -12.08 13.52
CA SER A 75 -15.62 -11.98 14.90
C SER A 75 -14.11 -12.20 15.06
N ARG A 76 -13.50 -13.01 14.18
CA ARG A 76 -12.07 -13.33 14.18
C ARG A 76 -11.18 -12.10 13.95
N TYR A 77 -11.73 -11.06 13.32
CA TYR A 77 -10.98 -9.86 12.91
C TYR A 77 -11.41 -8.59 13.65
N LYS A 78 -12.14 -8.72 14.78
CA LYS A 78 -12.53 -7.57 15.63
C LYS A 78 -11.34 -6.69 16.03
N LEU A 79 -10.18 -7.29 16.32
CA LEU A 79 -8.98 -6.54 16.67
C LEU A 79 -8.44 -5.74 15.46
N ALA A 80 -8.43 -6.34 14.27
CA ALA A 80 -8.04 -5.66 13.04
C ALA A 80 -8.94 -4.47 12.73
N LEU A 81 -10.26 -4.66 12.88
CA LEU A 81 -11.25 -3.60 12.68
C LEU A 81 -11.06 -2.46 13.69
N LYS A 82 -10.75 -2.77 14.96
CA LYS A 82 -10.47 -1.74 15.98
C LYS A 82 -9.21 -0.93 15.67
N ILE A 83 -8.15 -1.60 15.19
CA ILE A 83 -6.88 -0.93 14.82
C ILE A 83 -7.09 -0.02 13.62
N VAL A 84 -7.78 -0.50 12.59
CA VAL A 84 -8.04 0.26 11.35
C VAL A 84 -8.99 1.44 11.57
N LYS A 85 -9.89 1.36 12.56
CA LYS A 85 -10.79 2.46 12.94
C LYS A 85 -10.15 3.50 13.89
N ASP A 86 -8.86 3.35 14.21
CA ASP A 86 -8.12 4.34 15.00
C ASP A 86 -8.00 5.68 14.23
N PRO A 87 -8.20 6.85 14.87
CA PRO A 87 -8.16 8.15 14.22
C PRO A 87 -6.86 8.49 13.48
N ARG A 88 -5.76 7.79 13.81
CA ARG A 88 -4.47 7.94 13.12
C ARG A 88 -4.48 7.35 11.71
N PHE A 89 -5.45 6.50 11.37
CA PHE A 89 -5.64 5.92 10.06
C PHE A 89 -6.57 6.80 9.23
N LYS A 90 -6.16 7.10 8.00
CA LYS A 90 -6.98 7.86 7.06
C LYS A 90 -7.79 6.93 6.17
N ARG A 91 -9.08 7.20 6.07
CA ARG A 91 -9.98 6.47 5.18
C ARG A 91 -9.96 7.08 3.77
N LEU A 92 -9.91 6.23 2.75
CA LEU A 92 -9.99 6.63 1.35
C LEU A 92 -11.21 6.03 0.67
N TYR A 93 -12.11 6.90 0.22
CA TYR A 93 -13.39 6.50 -0.36
C TYR A 93 -13.28 5.86 -1.75
N CYS A 94 -13.85 4.66 -1.91
CA CYS A 94 -13.82 3.91 -3.17
C CYS A 94 -15.06 4.22 -4.03
N MET A 95 -14.88 4.36 -5.34
CA MET A 95 -15.96 4.67 -6.30
C MET A 95 -16.39 3.45 -7.14
N HIS A 96 -16.10 2.23 -6.68
CA HIS A 96 -16.40 0.99 -7.40
C HIS A 96 -17.42 0.14 -6.63
N SER A 97 -18.26 -0.59 -7.37
CA SER A 97 -19.14 -1.60 -6.79
C SER A 97 -18.37 -2.88 -6.45
N GLY A 98 -18.47 -3.36 -5.22
CA GLY A 98 -17.85 -4.62 -4.78
C GLY A 98 -16.61 -4.44 -3.88
N THR A 99 -16.13 -5.57 -3.36
CA THR A 99 -14.96 -5.64 -2.45
C THR A 99 -13.81 -6.37 -3.14
N TYR A 100 -13.20 -5.72 -4.12
CA TYR A 100 -11.98 -6.17 -4.78
C TYR A 100 -10.83 -5.23 -4.37
N ALA A 101 -10.25 -5.45 -3.19
CA ALA A 101 -9.18 -4.58 -2.67
C ALA A 101 -7.98 -4.50 -3.62
N ASP A 102 -7.55 -5.62 -4.20
CA ASP A 102 -6.39 -5.68 -5.08
C ASP A 102 -6.52 -4.75 -6.30
N ASP A 103 -7.68 -4.80 -6.99
CA ASP A 103 -7.93 -3.99 -8.17
C ASP A 103 -8.03 -2.51 -7.81
N CYS A 104 -8.69 -2.19 -6.69
CA CYS A 104 -8.75 -0.83 -6.17
C CYS A 104 -7.36 -0.28 -5.86
N ILE A 105 -6.52 -1.05 -5.16
CA ILE A 105 -5.17 -0.63 -4.77
C ILE A 105 -4.35 -0.39 -6.04
N VAL A 106 -4.34 -1.35 -6.97
CA VAL A 106 -3.60 -1.25 -8.24
C VAL A 106 -4.03 -0.04 -9.05
N GLN A 107 -5.33 0.21 -9.18
CA GLN A 107 -5.83 1.39 -9.89
C GLN A 107 -5.35 2.68 -9.22
N ARG A 108 -5.50 2.80 -7.89
CA ARG A 108 -5.09 3.99 -7.15
C ARG A 108 -3.61 4.29 -7.24
N VAL A 109 -2.75 3.29 -7.10
CA VAL A 109 -1.30 3.52 -7.22
C VAL A 109 -0.85 3.76 -8.66
N THR A 110 -1.64 3.32 -9.64
CA THR A 110 -1.40 3.64 -11.05
C THR A 110 -1.71 5.10 -11.35
N GLU A 111 -2.85 5.60 -10.86
CA GLU A 111 -3.29 6.99 -11.03
C GLU A 111 -2.45 7.98 -10.20
N ALA A 112 -2.26 7.65 -8.92
CA ALA A 112 -1.54 8.47 -7.96
C ALA A 112 -0.32 7.71 -7.43
N LYS A 113 0.84 7.96 -8.03
CA LYS A 113 2.09 7.31 -7.66
C LYS A 113 2.68 7.83 -6.33
N CYS A 114 1.92 8.48 -5.47
CA CYS A 114 2.40 9.04 -4.20
C CYS A 114 2.21 8.09 -3.00
N TYR A 115 1.88 6.81 -3.25
CA TYR A 115 1.63 5.82 -2.21
C TYR A 115 2.71 4.75 -2.17
N ILE A 116 3.02 4.31 -0.95
CA ILE A 116 3.67 3.02 -0.66
C ILE A 116 2.55 2.01 -0.45
N VAL A 117 2.67 0.81 -1.01
CA VAL A 117 1.68 -0.26 -0.75
C VAL A 117 2.23 -1.22 0.29
N ALA A 118 1.52 -1.38 1.40
CA ALA A 118 1.81 -2.38 2.41
C ALA A 118 0.98 -3.64 2.18
N THR A 119 1.61 -4.67 1.62
CA THR A 119 0.97 -5.96 1.34
C THR A 119 1.94 -7.13 1.55
N CYS A 120 1.41 -8.25 2.03
CA CYS A 120 2.13 -9.53 2.08
C CYS A 120 1.68 -10.50 0.97
N ASP A 121 0.70 -10.12 0.16
CA ASP A 121 0.17 -10.99 -0.90
C ASP A 121 1.14 -11.08 -2.10
N LYS A 122 1.39 -12.29 -2.59
CA LYS A 122 2.39 -12.53 -3.64
C LYS A 122 1.92 -12.00 -5.00
N ASP A 123 0.64 -12.17 -5.31
CA ASP A 123 0.07 -11.77 -6.59
C ASP A 123 -0.08 -10.25 -6.67
N LEU A 124 -0.55 -9.61 -5.61
CA LEU A 124 -0.63 -8.16 -5.51
C LEU A 124 0.77 -7.52 -5.61
N LYS A 125 1.78 -8.07 -4.93
CA LYS A 125 3.18 -7.64 -5.11
C LYS A 125 3.63 -7.75 -6.55
N ARG A 126 3.35 -8.87 -7.23
CA ARG A 126 3.70 -9.07 -8.65
C ARG A 126 3.04 -8.02 -9.55
N ARG A 127 1.79 -7.65 -9.27
CA ARG A 127 1.06 -6.60 -10.00
C ARG A 127 1.67 -5.22 -9.76
N ILE A 128 1.96 -4.85 -8.51
CA ILE A 128 2.53 -3.55 -8.16
C ILE A 128 3.95 -3.38 -8.70
N ARG A 129 4.75 -4.46 -8.74
CA ARG A 129 6.10 -4.42 -9.35
C ARG A 129 6.10 -4.06 -10.84
N LYS A 130 4.97 -4.16 -11.55
CA LYS A 130 4.86 -3.68 -12.93
C LYS A 130 4.71 -2.15 -13.01
N ILE A 131 4.31 -1.51 -11.92
CA ILE A 131 4.10 -0.07 -11.84
C ILE A 131 5.40 0.59 -11.38
N VAL A 132 5.97 1.43 -12.25
CA VAL A 132 7.22 2.14 -11.95
C VAL A 132 6.96 3.24 -10.92
N GLY A 133 7.82 3.31 -9.90
CA GLY A 133 7.83 4.34 -8.86
C GLY A 133 6.90 4.10 -7.68
N VAL A 134 6.43 2.86 -7.49
CA VAL A 134 5.59 2.47 -6.33
C VAL A 134 6.36 1.52 -5.42
N PRO A 135 6.76 1.97 -4.21
CA PRO A 135 7.41 1.12 -3.22
C PRO A 135 6.45 0.12 -2.59
N ILE A 136 6.99 -1.01 -2.15
CA ILE A 136 6.22 -2.10 -1.55
C ILE A 136 6.75 -2.36 -0.15
N MET A 137 5.92 -2.16 0.86
CA MET A 137 6.19 -2.54 2.24
C MET A 137 5.60 -3.92 2.54
N TYR A 138 6.34 -4.76 3.26
CA TYR A 138 5.92 -6.09 3.64
C TYR A 138 6.53 -6.53 4.96
N ILE A 139 6.03 -7.63 5.53
CA ILE A 139 6.54 -8.19 6.78
C ILE A 139 7.53 -9.31 6.47
N SER A 140 8.72 -9.24 7.07
CA SER A 140 9.76 -10.28 7.02
C SER A 140 10.51 -10.31 8.35
N ASN A 141 10.84 -11.50 8.87
CA ASN A 141 11.58 -11.67 10.13
C ASN A 141 11.01 -10.83 11.30
N HIS A 142 9.69 -10.87 11.50
CA HIS A 142 8.97 -10.09 12.52
C HIS A 142 9.21 -8.57 12.45
N ARG A 143 9.57 -8.02 11.28
CA ARG A 143 9.76 -6.60 11.08
C ARG A 143 9.18 -6.16 9.74
N TYR A 144 8.93 -4.87 9.59
CA TYR A 144 8.57 -4.30 8.29
C TYR A 144 9.83 -4.10 7.46
N THR A 145 9.73 -4.43 6.18
CA THR A 145 10.77 -4.26 5.17
C THR A 145 10.15 -3.55 3.97
N ILE A 146 10.95 -2.78 3.24
CA ILE A 146 10.51 -2.07 2.05
C ILE A 146 11.35 -2.44 0.84
N GLU A 147 10.69 -2.60 -0.31
CA GLU A 147 11.27 -2.79 -1.63
C GLU A 147 11.05 -1.51 -2.45
N ARG A 148 11.99 -1.20 -3.36
CA ARG A 148 11.88 -0.13 -4.38
C ARG A 148 11.70 1.29 -3.84
N LEU A 149 12.17 1.57 -2.62
CA LEU A 149 12.36 2.94 -2.18
C LEU A 149 13.84 3.30 -2.33
N PRO A 150 14.21 4.20 -3.27
CA PRO A 150 15.60 4.54 -3.54
C PRO A 150 16.32 5.13 -2.31
N ASP A 151 15.59 5.78 -1.41
CA ASP A 151 16.12 6.44 -0.21
C ASP A 151 15.93 5.62 1.09
N ALA A 152 15.47 4.35 1.02
CA ALA A 152 15.26 3.54 2.23
C ALA A 152 16.58 2.94 2.75
N TYR A 153 17.05 3.46 3.87
CA TYR A 153 18.17 2.92 4.68
C TYR A 153 17.90 1.54 5.33
N GLY A 154 16.99 0.72 4.82
CA GLY A 154 16.55 -0.54 5.48
C GLY A 154 16.21 -1.72 4.57
N ALA A 155 16.41 -1.63 3.25
CA ALA A 155 16.22 -2.78 2.37
C ALA A 155 17.40 -3.76 2.50
N PRO A 156 17.17 -5.07 2.70
CA PRO A 156 18.26 -6.04 2.60
C PRO A 156 18.86 -5.96 1.19
N LYS A 157 20.19 -5.78 1.12
CA LYS A 157 20.95 -5.99 -0.11
C LYS A 157 21.00 -7.50 -0.34
N ASN A 158 20.09 -8.01 -1.16
CA ASN A 158 20.29 -9.29 -1.82
C ASN A 158 20.86 -9.04 -3.21
#